data_AF-A0A9C7PMS9-F1
#
_entry.id   AF-A0A9C7PMS9-F1
#
_cell.length_a   1.000
_cell.length_b   1.000
_cell.length_c   1.000
_cell.angle_alpha   90.00
_cell.angle_beta   90.00
_cell.angle_gamma   90.00
#
_symmetry.space_group_name_H-M   'P 1'
#
loop_
_entity.id
_entity.type
_entity.pdbx_description
1 polymer ?
#
loop_
_entity_poly.entity_id
_entity_poly.type
_entity_poly.pdbx_seq_one_letter_code
_entity_poly.pdbx_strand_id
1 'polypeptide(L)'
;MRATREAGIPGAVCSSLPENLDTQIQQFLKDHDTGPPTGYWESVQAIAAATVFGRQRKKHLTQARSISFAIAGRTANSITLGEWQGKKLLENAGIPIPAGELVTVDGVSAAADRLGYPVALKLVSADLPHKTEAGAVRLNLESATQVSDAAKAIQRAVQDYSADLSQGVLPG
;
A
#
# COMPACT_ATOMS: atom_id res chain seq x y z
N MET A 1 -21.82 -22.53 -8.98
CA MET A 1 -22.48 -23.05 -7.77
C MET A 1 -22.28 -24.56 -7.62
N ARG A 2 -22.89 -25.40 -8.48
CA ARG A 2 -22.73 -26.85 -8.35
C ARG A 2 -21.30 -27.33 -8.61
N ALA A 3 -20.69 -26.87 -9.72
CA ALA A 3 -19.31 -27.19 -10.06
C ALA A 3 -18.28 -26.73 -9.00
N THR A 4 -18.50 -25.56 -8.38
CA THR A 4 -17.59 -25.01 -7.35
C THR A 4 -17.68 -25.81 -6.05
N ARG A 5 -18.91 -26.21 -5.67
CA ARG A 5 -19.17 -27.09 -4.53
C ARG A 5 -18.57 -28.49 -4.71
N GLU A 6 -18.75 -29.07 -5.89
CA GLU A 6 -18.21 -30.40 -6.22
C GLU A 6 -16.67 -30.41 -6.24
N ALA A 7 -16.05 -29.31 -6.70
CA ALA A 7 -14.59 -29.17 -6.73
C ALA A 7 -13.98 -28.68 -5.39
N GLY A 8 -14.79 -28.24 -4.43
CA GLY A 8 -14.31 -27.70 -3.14
C GLY A 8 -13.47 -26.43 -3.28
N ILE A 9 -13.64 -25.68 -4.37
CA ILE A 9 -12.91 -24.44 -4.63
C ILE A 9 -13.86 -23.25 -4.69
N PRO A 10 -13.41 -22.04 -4.25
CA PRO A 10 -14.20 -20.83 -4.38
C PRO A 10 -14.58 -20.55 -5.84
N GLY A 11 -15.81 -20.05 -6.04
CA GLY A 11 -16.32 -19.66 -7.34
C GLY A 11 -16.17 -18.18 -7.63
N ALA A 12 -16.17 -17.79 -8.91
CA ALA A 12 -16.38 -16.42 -9.34
C ALA A 12 -17.32 -16.40 -10.55
N VAL A 13 -18.20 -15.40 -10.63
CA VAL A 13 -19.08 -15.16 -11.78
C VAL A 13 -18.66 -13.90 -12.51
N CYS A 14 -18.25 -14.03 -13.77
CA CYS A 14 -17.94 -12.89 -14.63
C CYS A 14 -19.17 -12.59 -15.50
N SER A 15 -19.67 -11.35 -15.51
CA SER A 15 -20.76 -10.93 -16.38
C SER A 15 -20.31 -9.86 -17.37
N SER A 16 -20.71 -9.97 -18.64
CA SER A 16 -20.55 -8.91 -19.65
C SER A 16 -21.67 -7.85 -19.57
N LEU A 17 -22.71 -8.09 -18.78
CA LEU A 17 -23.82 -7.18 -18.48
C LEU A 17 -23.94 -7.06 -16.95
N PRO A 18 -23.11 -6.22 -16.30
CA PRO A 18 -23.10 -6.09 -14.85
C PRO A 18 -24.41 -5.50 -14.30
N GLU A 19 -25.23 -4.86 -15.12
CA GLU A 19 -26.54 -4.30 -14.76
C GLU A 19 -27.54 -5.40 -14.36
N ASN A 20 -27.31 -6.64 -14.83
CA ASN A 20 -28.11 -7.81 -14.47
C ASN A 20 -27.65 -8.49 -13.16
N LEU A 21 -26.61 -7.97 -12.50
CA LEU A 21 -26.17 -8.42 -11.17
C LEU A 21 -26.68 -7.46 -10.10
N ASP A 22 -28.00 -7.42 -9.94
CA ASP A 22 -28.62 -6.62 -8.89
C ASP A 22 -28.18 -7.06 -7.48
N THR A 23 -28.55 -6.27 -6.48
CA THR A 23 -28.18 -6.54 -5.08
C THR A 23 -28.64 -7.92 -4.59
N GLN A 24 -29.75 -8.45 -5.11
CA GLN A 24 -30.26 -9.77 -4.73
C GLN A 24 -29.37 -10.88 -5.27
N ILE A 25 -28.96 -10.78 -6.54
CA ILE A 25 -28.05 -11.75 -7.17
C ILE A 25 -26.65 -11.66 -6.54
N GLN A 26 -26.15 -10.46 -6.26
CA GLN A 26 -24.87 -10.29 -5.57
C GLN A 26 -24.88 -10.93 -4.19
N GLN A 27 -25.98 -10.77 -3.43
CA GLN A 27 -26.12 -11.41 -2.12
C GLN A 27 -26.20 -12.94 -2.26
N PHE A 28 -26.99 -13.44 -3.20
CA PHE A 28 -27.09 -14.87 -3.50
C PHE A 28 -25.73 -15.51 -3.82
N LEU A 29 -24.87 -14.82 -4.58
CA LEU A 29 -23.52 -15.29 -4.89
C LEU A 29 -22.63 -15.34 -3.63
N LYS A 30 -22.66 -14.29 -2.80
CA LYS A 30 -21.90 -14.23 -1.54
C LYS A 30 -22.28 -15.37 -0.58
N ASP A 31 -23.58 -15.63 -0.44
CA ASP A 31 -24.11 -16.68 0.44
C ASP A 31 -23.67 -18.10 0.02
N HIS A 32 -23.11 -18.24 -1.20
CA HIS A 32 -22.64 -19.51 -1.76
C HIS A 32 -21.14 -19.48 -2.10
N ASP A 33 -20.34 -18.71 -1.35
CA ASP A 33 -18.88 -18.61 -1.49
C ASP A 33 -18.42 -18.29 -2.93
N THR A 34 -19.26 -17.56 -3.66
CA THR A 34 -19.00 -17.11 -5.01
C THR A 34 -18.86 -15.60 -4.99
N GLY A 35 -17.66 -15.10 -5.28
CA GLY A 35 -17.45 -13.65 -5.38
C GLY A 35 -18.27 -13.08 -6.56
N PRO A 36 -18.84 -11.87 -6.43
CA PRO A 36 -19.49 -11.18 -7.55
C PRO A 36 -18.52 -10.17 -8.19
N PRO A 37 -17.56 -10.58 -9.05
CA PRO A 37 -16.81 -9.58 -9.78
C PRO A 37 -17.72 -9.00 -10.88
N THR A 38 -18.14 -7.76 -10.65
CA THR A 38 -18.95 -6.96 -11.56
C THR A 38 -18.13 -6.62 -12.79
N GLY A 39 -18.44 -7.22 -13.94
CA GLY A 39 -17.78 -6.93 -15.21
C GLY A 39 -16.62 -7.90 -15.55
N TYR A 40 -16.44 -8.17 -16.84
CA TYR A 40 -15.39 -9.07 -17.35
C TYR A 40 -13.99 -8.58 -16.98
N TRP A 41 -13.74 -7.27 -17.09
CA TRP A 41 -12.41 -6.69 -16.89
C TRP A 41 -12.00 -6.70 -15.42
N GLU A 42 -12.91 -6.30 -14.54
CA GLU A 42 -12.75 -6.28 -13.10
C GLU A 42 -12.51 -7.69 -12.57
N SER A 43 -13.22 -8.68 -13.12
CA SER A 43 -13.02 -10.10 -12.80
C SER A 43 -11.60 -10.56 -13.10
N VAL A 44 -11.12 -10.27 -14.31
CA VAL A 44 -9.76 -10.65 -14.74
C VAL A 44 -8.71 -9.95 -13.87
N GLN A 45 -8.87 -8.66 -13.60
CA GLN A 45 -7.96 -7.90 -12.74
C GLN A 45 -7.93 -8.42 -11.30
N ALA A 46 -9.11 -8.72 -10.73
CA ALA A 46 -9.21 -9.28 -9.38
C ALA A 46 -8.52 -10.65 -9.29
N ILE A 47 -8.73 -11.53 -10.28
CA ILE A 47 -8.08 -12.85 -10.34
C ILE A 47 -6.55 -12.70 -10.48
N ALA A 48 -6.08 -11.79 -11.32
CA ALA A 48 -4.66 -11.52 -11.48
C ALA A 48 -4.02 -11.03 -10.17
N ALA A 49 -4.65 -10.05 -9.51
CA ALA A 49 -4.20 -9.53 -8.21
C ALA A 49 -4.21 -10.61 -7.12
N ALA A 50 -5.27 -11.41 -7.04
CA ALA A 50 -5.38 -12.51 -6.08
C ALA A 50 -4.30 -13.57 -6.31
N THR A 51 -3.96 -13.85 -7.58
CA THR A 51 -2.88 -14.79 -7.93
C THR A 51 -1.52 -14.27 -7.48
N VAL A 52 -1.22 -12.99 -7.73
CA VAL A 52 0.03 -12.36 -7.27
C VAL A 52 0.10 -12.38 -5.75
N PHE A 53 -0.96 -11.93 -5.06
CA PHE A 53 -1.04 -11.93 -3.61
C PHE A 53 -0.85 -13.34 -3.02
N GLY A 54 -1.57 -14.34 -3.55
CA GLY A 54 -1.49 -15.71 -3.08
C GLY A 54 -0.08 -16.30 -3.18
N ARG A 55 0.63 -16.03 -4.28
CA ARG A 55 2.04 -16.44 -4.46
C ARG A 55 2.96 -15.79 -3.45
N GLN A 56 2.86 -14.48 -3.24
CA GLN A 56 3.71 -13.76 -2.28
C GLN A 56 3.40 -14.19 -0.85
N ARG A 57 2.12 -14.27 -0.48
CA ARG A 57 1.68 -14.73 0.84
C ARG A 57 2.21 -16.14 1.15
N LYS A 58 2.14 -17.07 0.19
CA LYS A 58 2.70 -18.43 0.39
C LYS A 58 4.19 -18.38 0.68
N LYS A 59 4.97 -17.62 -0.09
CA LYS A 59 6.41 -17.43 0.15
C LYS A 59 6.68 -16.85 1.55
N HIS A 60 5.96 -15.79 1.92
CA HIS A 60 6.12 -15.15 3.22
C HIS A 60 5.72 -16.06 4.38
N LEU A 61 4.65 -16.84 4.27
CA LEU A 61 4.25 -17.78 5.31
C LEU A 61 5.24 -18.93 5.47
N THR A 62 5.82 -19.44 4.39
CA THR A 62 6.87 -20.45 4.47
C THR A 62 8.16 -19.93 5.11
N GLN A 63 8.36 -18.62 5.08
CA GLN A 63 9.51 -17.92 5.68
C GLN A 63 9.14 -17.20 6.97
N ALA A 64 7.88 -17.31 7.42
CA ALA A 64 7.36 -16.50 8.51
C ALA A 64 8.03 -16.94 9.82
N ARG A 65 8.71 -16.00 10.45
CA ARG A 65 9.07 -16.12 11.87
C ARG A 65 7.88 -15.66 12.68
N SER A 66 7.48 -16.46 13.67
CA SER A 66 6.52 -16.00 14.68
C SER A 66 7.18 -14.86 15.46
N ILE A 67 6.51 -13.72 15.53
CA ILE A 67 6.95 -12.58 16.32
C ILE A 67 5.96 -12.47 17.48
N SER A 68 6.45 -12.66 18.70
CA SER A 68 5.69 -12.41 19.92
C SER A 68 6.11 -11.06 20.48
N PHE A 69 5.18 -10.11 20.52
CA PHE A 69 5.39 -8.82 21.17
C PHE A 69 4.26 -8.58 22.17
N ALA A 70 4.60 -8.12 23.37
CA ALA A 70 3.62 -7.78 24.39
C ALA A 70 3.06 -6.39 24.09
N ILE A 71 1.77 -6.30 23.77
CA ILE A 71 1.09 -5.01 23.68
C ILE A 71 0.89 -4.51 25.11
N ALA A 72 1.79 -3.65 25.58
CA ALA A 72 1.55 -2.86 26.78
C ALA A 72 0.28 -2.02 26.56
N GLY A 73 -0.63 -1.99 27.53
CA GLY A 73 -1.95 -1.40 27.41
C GLY A 73 -1.95 0.04 26.87
N ARG A 74 -3.10 0.50 26.33
CA ARG A 74 -3.24 1.87 25.82
C ARG A 74 -3.01 2.86 26.96
N THR A 75 -1.98 3.69 26.83
CA THR A 75 -1.79 4.85 27.70
C THR A 75 -2.71 5.98 27.24
N ALA A 76 -3.23 6.78 28.18
CA ALA A 76 -4.13 7.90 27.87
C ALA A 76 -3.51 8.97 26.93
N ASN A 77 -2.18 8.96 26.78
CA ASN A 77 -1.41 9.89 25.95
C ASN A 77 -0.77 9.19 24.74
N SER A 78 -1.56 8.85 23.72
CA SER A 78 -1.03 8.33 22.46
C SER A 78 -0.53 9.47 21.58
N ILE A 79 0.69 9.35 21.05
CA ILE A 79 1.23 10.26 20.03
C ILE A 79 1.25 9.59 18.66
N THR A 80 1.06 10.37 17.61
CA THR A 80 1.24 9.89 16.23
C THR A 80 2.73 9.91 15.89
N LEU A 81 3.27 8.77 15.46
CA LEU A 81 4.66 8.66 15.01
C LEU A 81 4.76 8.81 13.50
N GLY A 82 5.84 9.44 13.03
CA GLY A 82 6.18 9.41 11.62
C GLY A 82 6.62 8.01 11.15
N GLU A 83 6.50 7.74 9.85
CA GLU A 83 6.84 6.43 9.25
C GLU A 83 8.24 5.94 9.63
N TRP A 84 9.26 6.81 9.60
CA TRP A 84 10.63 6.44 9.97
C TRP A 84 10.75 6.03 11.44
N GLN A 85 10.17 6.83 12.35
CA GLN A 85 10.18 6.54 13.78
C GLN A 85 9.44 5.23 14.07
N GLY A 86 8.27 5.03 13.47
CA GLY A 86 7.49 3.80 13.58
C GLY A 86 8.29 2.57 13.12
N LYS A 87 8.93 2.65 11.94
CA LYS A 87 9.79 1.56 11.44
C LYS A 87 10.96 1.26 12.38
N LYS A 88 11.62 2.28 12.93
CA LYS A 88 12.72 2.07 13.88
C LYS A 88 12.26 1.43 15.18
N LEU A 89 11.06 1.76 15.68
CA LEU A 89 10.49 1.06 16.82
C LEU A 89 10.16 -0.40 16.51
N LEU A 90 9.61 -0.70 15.32
CA LEU A 90 9.35 -2.07 14.89
C LEU A 90 10.66 -2.87 14.79
N GLU A 91 11.70 -2.30 14.17
CA GLU A 91 13.03 -2.91 14.08
C GLU A 91 13.63 -3.20 15.45
N ASN A 92 13.58 -2.24 16.38
CA ASN A 92 14.04 -2.40 17.75
C ASN A 92 13.25 -3.47 18.53
N ALA A 93 11.98 -3.69 18.16
CA ALA A 93 11.13 -4.76 18.70
C ALA A 93 11.39 -6.12 18.02
N GLY A 94 12.38 -6.23 17.13
CA GLY A 94 12.72 -7.45 16.40
C GLY A 94 11.79 -7.76 15.23
N ILE A 95 10.95 -6.80 14.81
CA ILE A 95 10.09 -6.94 13.63
C ILE A 95 10.89 -6.52 12.40
N PRO A 96 11.10 -7.42 11.41
CA PRO A 96 11.81 -7.07 10.20
C PRO A 96 11.10 -5.94 9.45
N ILE A 97 11.86 -4.92 9.07
CA ILE A 97 11.39 -3.80 8.24
C ILE A 97 12.11 -3.81 6.89
N PRO A 98 11.53 -3.22 5.83
CA PRO A 98 12.28 -2.94 4.61
C PRO A 98 13.48 -2.04 4.90
N ALA A 99 14.62 -2.34 4.28
CA ALA A 99 15.80 -1.49 4.35
C ALA A 99 15.47 -0.08 3.81
N GLY A 100 16.01 0.94 4.47
CA GLY A 100 15.78 2.32 4.09
C GLY A 100 16.64 3.28 4.89
N GLU A 101 16.81 4.49 4.35
CA GLU A 101 17.60 5.56 4.95
C GLU A 101 16.76 6.84 5.03
N LEU A 102 16.95 7.62 6.10
CA LEU A 102 16.42 8.98 6.20
C LEU A 102 17.51 9.96 5.78
N VAL A 103 17.29 10.66 4.68
CA VAL A 103 18.27 11.60 4.11
C VAL A 103 17.59 12.90 3.70
N THR A 104 18.40 13.95 3.57
CA THR A 104 17.99 15.21 2.94
C THR A 104 17.87 15.02 1.42
N VAL A 105 17.26 15.99 0.74
CA VAL A 105 17.09 15.94 -0.72
C VAL A 105 18.41 15.82 -1.46
N ASP A 106 19.49 16.42 -0.97
CA ASP A 106 20.80 16.31 -1.62
C ASP A 106 21.39 14.89 -1.53
N GLY A 107 20.97 14.11 -0.54
CA GLY A 107 21.47 12.75 -0.27
C GLY A 107 20.66 11.62 -0.90
N VAL A 108 19.51 11.89 -1.54
CA VAL A 108 18.58 10.83 -1.97
C VAL A 108 19.17 9.88 -3.01
N SER A 109 19.93 10.40 -3.98
CA SER A 109 20.51 9.56 -5.04
C SER A 109 21.60 8.65 -4.47
N ALA A 110 22.48 9.18 -3.62
CA ALA A 110 23.53 8.39 -2.98
C ALA A 110 22.96 7.31 -2.04
N ALA A 111 21.86 7.61 -1.33
CA ALA A 111 21.16 6.60 -0.52
C ALA A 111 20.51 5.52 -1.39
N ALA A 112 19.91 5.90 -2.52
CA ALA A 112 19.34 4.94 -3.46
C ALA A 112 20.42 4.02 -4.06
N ASP A 113 21.59 4.56 -4.41
CA ASP A 113 22.72 3.77 -4.92
C ASP A 113 23.20 2.73 -3.89
N ARG A 114 23.22 3.08 -2.60
CA ARG A 114 23.58 2.15 -1.50
C ARG A 114 22.52 1.08 -1.26
N LEU A 115 21.24 1.46 -1.31
CA LEU A 115 20.11 0.53 -1.07
C LEU A 115 19.88 -0.42 -2.24
N GLY A 116 20.24 0.01 -3.47
CA GLY A 116 20.00 -0.72 -4.70
C GLY A 116 18.57 -0.53 -5.23
N TYR A 117 18.44 -0.65 -6.55
CA TYR A 117 17.18 -0.41 -7.27
C TYR A 117 16.35 -1.69 -7.47
N PRO A 118 15.01 -1.59 -7.60
CA PRO A 118 14.22 -0.35 -7.53
C PRO A 118 13.97 0.13 -6.10
N VAL A 119 13.87 1.45 -5.90
CA VAL A 119 13.59 2.08 -4.60
C VAL A 119 12.24 2.80 -4.56
N ALA A 120 11.73 3.01 -3.36
CA ALA A 120 10.61 3.91 -3.07
C ALA A 120 11.12 5.16 -2.34
N LEU A 121 10.74 6.34 -2.83
CA LEU A 121 11.04 7.62 -2.20
C LEU A 121 9.78 8.18 -1.54
N LYS A 122 9.89 8.56 -0.26
CA LYS A 122 8.77 9.12 0.51
C LYS A 122 9.23 10.31 1.33
N LEU A 123 8.45 11.39 1.33
CA LEU A 123 8.70 12.51 2.24
C LEU A 123 8.37 12.12 3.68
N VAL A 124 9.29 12.45 4.59
CA VAL A 124 9.06 12.33 6.03
C VAL A 124 8.81 13.72 6.60
N SER A 125 7.53 14.04 6.81
CA SER A 125 7.10 15.21 7.59
C SER A 125 6.17 14.74 8.71
N ALA A 126 6.26 15.38 9.87
CA ALA A 126 5.35 15.19 11.00
C ALA A 126 4.00 15.91 10.77
N ASP A 127 4.01 17.00 10.01
CA ASP A 127 2.86 17.88 9.80
C ASP A 127 2.00 17.48 8.59
N LEU A 128 2.39 16.42 7.88
CA LEU A 128 1.67 15.90 6.72
C LEU A 128 1.28 14.42 6.92
N PRO A 129 0.20 14.13 7.66
CA PRO A 129 -0.28 12.77 7.86
C PRO A 129 -0.84 12.14 6.56
N HIS A 130 -1.40 12.92 5.64
CA HIS A 130 -2.00 12.45 4.36
C HIS A 130 -1.03 12.51 3.16
N LYS A 131 0.13 11.84 3.28
CA LYS A 131 1.26 11.91 2.33
C LYS A 131 0.96 11.46 0.89
N THR A 132 -0.09 10.65 0.69
CA THR A 132 -0.49 10.17 -0.63
C THR A 132 -1.23 11.25 -1.42
N GLU A 133 -2.00 12.09 -0.75
CA GLU A 133 -2.83 13.15 -1.37
C GLU A 133 -1.98 14.34 -1.84
N ALA A 134 -0.82 14.57 -1.22
CA ALA A 134 0.14 15.61 -1.64
C ALA A 134 1.19 15.13 -2.66
N GLY A 135 1.04 13.93 -3.23
CA GLY A 135 2.02 13.37 -4.17
C GLY A 135 3.41 13.13 -3.56
N ALA A 136 3.50 12.92 -2.25
CA ALA A 136 4.77 12.83 -1.52
C ALA A 136 5.38 11.42 -1.47
N VAL A 137 4.90 10.51 -2.32
CA VAL A 137 5.40 9.13 -2.50
C VAL A 137 5.66 8.87 -3.98
N ARG A 138 6.82 8.28 -4.28
CA ARG A 138 7.19 7.79 -5.61
C ARG A 138 7.72 6.37 -5.48
N LEU A 139 7.18 5.46 -6.28
CA LEU A 139 7.48 4.02 -6.24
C LEU A 139 8.19 3.60 -7.53
N ASN A 140 8.85 2.45 -7.48
CA ASN A 140 9.51 1.83 -8.63
C ASN A 140 10.50 2.77 -9.35
N LEU A 141 11.34 3.45 -8.57
CA LEU A 141 12.41 4.29 -9.11
C LEU A 141 13.61 3.40 -9.40
N GLU A 142 14.05 3.37 -10.65
CA GLU A 142 15.01 2.39 -11.17
C GLU A 142 16.41 2.99 -11.39
N SER A 143 16.59 4.31 -11.20
CA SER A 143 17.88 4.97 -11.39
C SER A 143 18.05 6.21 -10.52
N ALA A 144 19.29 6.64 -10.34
CA ALA A 144 19.64 7.85 -9.61
C ALA A 144 18.98 9.11 -10.20
N THR A 145 18.84 9.16 -11.53
CA THR A 145 18.13 10.24 -12.25
C THR A 145 16.66 10.26 -11.89
N GLN A 146 15.98 9.11 -11.96
CA GLN A 146 14.56 9.01 -11.58
C GLN A 146 14.35 9.40 -10.11
N VAL A 147 15.29 9.04 -9.22
CA VAL A 147 15.24 9.44 -7.81
C VAL A 147 15.40 10.95 -7.63
N SER A 148 16.37 11.57 -8.32
CA SER A 148 16.58 13.02 -8.26
C SER A 148 15.36 13.79 -8.76
N ASP A 149 14.79 13.36 -9.88
CA ASP A 149 13.61 14.00 -10.48
C ASP A 149 12.36 13.81 -9.60
N ALA A 150 12.19 12.61 -9.04
CA ALA A 150 11.15 12.33 -8.05
C ALA A 150 11.26 13.24 -6.82
N ALA A 151 12.46 13.46 -6.29
CA ALA A 151 12.67 14.31 -5.14
C ALA A 151 12.29 15.77 -5.41
N LYS A 152 12.70 16.31 -6.56
CA LYS A 152 12.32 17.67 -7.00
C LYS A 152 10.81 17.79 -7.19
N ALA A 153 10.17 16.78 -7.79
CA ALA A 153 8.72 16.76 -7.97
C ALA A 153 7.97 16.75 -6.64
N ILE A 154 8.44 15.96 -5.66
CA ILE A 154 7.88 15.92 -4.30
C ILE A 154 8.05 17.28 -3.62
N GLN A 155 9.22 17.93 -3.72
CA GLN A 155 9.44 19.25 -3.14
C GLN A 155 8.47 20.30 -3.69
N ARG A 156 8.25 20.32 -5.01
CA ARG A 156 7.30 21.24 -5.66
C ARG A 156 5.88 20.99 -5.18
N ALA A 157 5.42 19.74 -5.20
CA ALA A 157 4.07 19.39 -4.76
C ALA A 157 3.79 19.81 -3.31
N VAL A 158 4.79 19.70 -2.43
CA VAL A 158 4.66 20.10 -1.02
C VAL A 158 4.66 21.61 -0.85
N GLN A 159 5.43 22.34 -1.65
CA GLN A 159 5.41 23.81 -1.67
C GLN A 159 4.04 24.33 -2.11
N ASP A 160 3.49 23.76 -3.19
CA ASP A 160 2.18 24.14 -3.70
C ASP A 160 1.08 23.85 -2.67
N TYR A 161 1.12 22.67 -2.03
CA TYR A 161 0.18 22.31 -0.97
C TYR A 161 0.29 23.21 0.27
N SER A 162 1.52 23.56 0.68
CA SER A 162 1.75 24.45 1.83
C SER A 162 1.28 25.88 1.54
N ALA A 163 1.42 26.34 0.29
CA ALA A 163 0.91 27.63 -0.14
C ALA A 163 -0.63 27.66 -0.09
N ASP A 164 -1.30 26.59 -0.53
CA ASP A 164 -2.76 26.45 -0.50
C ASP A 164 -3.32 26.51 0.94
N LEU A 165 -2.69 25.76 1.86
CA LEU A 165 -3.00 25.81 3.29
C LEU A 165 -2.82 27.22 3.89
N SER A 166 -1.79 27.95 3.46
CA SER A 166 -1.54 29.32 3.93
C SER A 166 -2.55 30.33 3.40
N GLN A 167 -3.25 30.01 2.30
CA GLN A 167 -4.33 30.81 1.73
C GLN A 167 -5.73 30.34 2.16
N GLY A 168 -5.82 29.32 3.01
CA GLY A 168 -7.09 28.80 3.53
C GLY A 168 -7.93 28.05 2.49
N VAL A 169 -7.33 27.65 1.37
CA VAL A 169 -7.97 26.83 0.36
C VAL A 169 -7.54 25.39 0.60
N LEU A 170 -8.51 24.50 0.82
CA LEU A 170 -8.26 23.07 0.92
C LEU A 170 -8.36 22.49 -0.50
N PRO A 171 -7.35 21.74 -0.98
CA PRO A 171 -7.44 21.06 -2.26
C PRO A 171 -8.42 19.87 -2.11
N GLY A 172 -9.35 19.77 -3.06
CA GLY A 172 -10.41 18.75 -3.12
C GLY A 172 -9.98 17.43 -3.74
#